data_AF-A0A6D2J2A3-F1
#
_entry.id   AF-A0A6D2J2A3-F1
#
_cell.length_a   1.000
_cell.length_b   1.000
_cell.length_c   1.000
_cell.angle_alpha   90.00
_cell.angle_beta   90.00
_cell.angle_gamma   90.00
#
_symmetry.space_group_name_H-M   'P 1'
#
loop_
_entity.id
_entity.type
_entity.pdbx_description
1 polymer ?
#
loop_
_entity_poly.entity_id
_entity_poly.type
_entity_poly.pdbx_seq_one_letter_code
_entity_poly.pdbx_strand_id
1 'polypeptide(L)'
;MWRCRKLMISRILGIRALQISMTAPVMVELEGETDPLEIAMKELRQRKIPCTIRRYLADPHAVNLLWDIENSRVERNQTLAVFDNVEASLQLLDRRYRLSDTHLLVGNLNLPFIQPYQHQLANEMHCILVDAPHRYRYCAAPACPNIVQPSSNPSLPFERPYDVAERIMLQQVKRLVLEDRLADNVLLASTDSDYSSTVRMLQRNGYTVFIAALSTAKVGYVGLSNNSWLWDRMSVAPTPESKLTLEYETCKEARPPDQT
;
A
#
# COMPACT_ATOMS: atom_id res chain seq x y z
N MET A 1 16.96 5.76 2.24
CA MET A 1 17.32 7.00 2.97
C MET A 1 17.11 8.33 2.18
N TRP A 2 16.30 8.36 1.10
CA TRP A 2 16.01 9.59 0.31
C TRP A 2 14.55 10.06 0.43
N ARG A 3 13.62 9.20 0.87
CA ARG A 3 12.16 9.40 0.88
C ARG A 3 11.71 10.55 1.80
N CYS A 4 12.24 10.58 3.02
CA CYS A 4 11.91 11.58 4.03
C CYS A 4 12.60 12.94 3.81
N ARG A 5 13.45 13.11 2.77
CA ARG A 5 14.09 14.41 2.47
C ARG A 5 13.20 15.33 1.63
N LYS A 6 12.54 14.82 0.59
CA LYS A 6 11.77 15.68 -0.35
C LYS A 6 10.52 16.29 0.29
N LEU A 7 9.64 15.49 0.89
CA LEU A 7 8.41 15.98 1.54
C LEU A 7 8.72 16.94 2.69
N MET A 8 9.76 16.61 3.46
CA MET A 8 10.23 17.43 4.57
C MET A 8 10.74 18.79 4.10
N ILE A 9 11.49 18.85 3.00
CA ILE A 9 11.93 20.13 2.40
C ILE A 9 10.72 20.97 1.99
N SER A 10 9.76 20.39 1.27
CA SER A 10 8.55 21.13 0.86
C SER A 10 7.76 21.67 2.06
N ARG A 11 7.65 20.87 3.12
CA ARG A 11 6.95 21.25 4.36
C ARG A 11 7.69 22.35 5.13
N ILE A 12 9.02 22.27 5.21
CA ILE A 12 9.86 23.31 5.83
C ILE A 12 9.72 24.63 5.07
N LEU A 13 9.84 24.59 3.74
CA LEU A 13 9.68 25.78 2.90
C LEU A 13 8.29 26.39 3.04
N GLY A 14 7.23 25.57 3.03
CA GLY A 14 5.86 26.04 3.20
C GLY A 14 5.61 26.70 4.55
N ILE A 15 6.01 26.06 5.65
CA ILE A 15 5.87 26.63 7.01
C ILE A 15 6.71 27.90 7.13
N ARG A 16 7.93 27.91 6.58
CA ARG A 16 8.84 29.06 6.69
C ARG A 16 8.35 30.25 5.87
N ALA A 17 7.86 30.03 4.65
CA ALA A 17 7.25 31.07 3.83
C ALA A 17 6.03 31.69 4.53
N LEU A 18 5.21 30.87 5.20
CA LEU A 18 4.09 31.35 6.00
C LEU A 18 4.55 32.22 7.17
N GLN A 19 5.59 31.81 7.90
CA GLN A 19 6.16 32.61 8.98
C GLN A 19 6.67 33.97 8.49
N ILE A 20 7.40 34.00 7.37
CA ILE A 20 7.91 35.25 6.76
C ILE A 20 6.74 36.16 6.34
N SER A 21 5.67 35.58 5.77
CA SER A 21 4.45 36.31 5.42
C SER A 21 3.77 36.94 6.66
N MET A 22 3.90 36.30 7.82
CA MET A 22 3.48 36.82 9.12
C MET A 22 4.53 37.72 9.79
N THR A 23 5.44 38.32 9.02
CA THR A 23 6.48 39.24 9.47
C THR A 23 7.51 38.65 10.45
N ALA A 24 7.71 37.32 10.42
CA ALA A 24 8.79 36.69 11.18
C ALA A 24 10.17 37.18 10.69
N PRO A 25 11.18 37.26 11.58
CA PRO A 25 12.51 37.74 11.22
C PRO A 25 13.18 36.84 10.19
N VAL A 26 13.77 37.45 9.17
CA VAL A 26 14.51 36.79 8.09
C VAL A 26 15.99 36.66 8.51
N MET A 27 16.59 35.49 8.26
CA MET A 27 17.96 35.16 8.70
C MET A 27 19.03 35.38 7.60
N VAL A 28 18.60 35.87 6.44
CA VAL A 28 19.44 36.14 5.25
C VAL A 28 19.26 37.57 4.78
N GLU A 29 20.25 38.08 4.08
CA GLU A 29 20.15 39.39 3.42
C GLU A 29 19.24 39.29 2.19
N LEU A 30 18.30 40.24 2.09
CA LEU A 30 17.34 40.34 0.99
C LEU A 30 17.98 41.12 -0.16
N GLU A 31 17.98 40.53 -1.35
CA GLU A 31 18.53 41.15 -2.58
C GLU A 31 17.40 41.67 -3.49
N GLY A 32 16.34 42.24 -2.89
CA GLY A 32 15.14 42.67 -3.61
C GLY A 32 14.07 41.58 -3.78
N GLU A 33 14.25 40.42 -3.13
CA GLU A 33 13.24 39.36 -3.07
C GLU A 33 12.02 39.86 -2.28
N THR A 34 10.83 39.75 -2.86
CA THR A 34 9.55 40.11 -2.22
C THR A 34 8.66 38.90 -1.93
N ASP A 35 8.86 37.79 -2.64
CA ASP A 35 8.12 36.55 -2.41
C ASP A 35 8.65 35.82 -1.17
N PRO A 36 7.80 35.58 -0.15
CA PRO A 36 8.18 34.81 1.03
C PRO A 36 8.73 33.40 0.72
N LEU A 37 8.28 32.76 -0.36
CA LEU A 37 8.77 31.44 -0.75
C LEU A 37 10.20 31.48 -1.27
N GLU A 38 10.56 32.49 -2.06
CA GLU A 38 11.92 32.69 -2.55
C GLU A 38 12.90 32.98 -1.40
N ILE A 39 12.47 33.80 -0.43
CA ILE A 39 13.25 34.08 0.79
C ILE A 39 13.47 32.79 1.59
N ALA A 40 12.41 31.99 1.80
CA ALA A 40 12.53 30.71 2.49
C ALA A 40 13.46 29.72 1.75
N MET A 41 13.44 29.69 0.42
CA MET A 41 14.36 28.89 -0.39
C MET A 41 15.82 29.35 -0.24
N LYS A 42 16.06 30.66 -0.17
CA LYS A 42 17.40 31.23 0.08
C LYS A 42 17.91 30.86 1.47
N GLU A 43 17.08 30.97 2.50
CA GLU A 43 17.42 30.53 3.85
C GLU A 43 17.74 29.03 3.91
N LEU A 44 16.98 28.19 3.18
CA LEU A 44 17.24 26.75 3.11
C LEU A 44 18.59 26.45 2.45
N ARG A 45 18.91 27.12 1.34
CA ARG A 45 20.19 26.98 0.62
C ARG A 45 21.38 27.38 1.50
N GLN A 46 21.23 28.44 2.30
CA GLN A 46 22.25 28.89 3.25
C GLN A 46 22.23 28.15 4.59
N ARG A 47 21.30 27.18 4.79
CA ARG A 47 21.10 26.42 6.04
C ARG A 47 20.85 27.30 7.28
N LYS A 48 20.22 28.46 7.10
CA LYS A 48 19.92 29.43 8.18
C LYS A 48 18.48 29.40 8.69
N ILE A 49 17.66 28.42 8.26
CA ILE A 49 16.28 28.31 8.72
C ILE A 49 16.28 27.99 10.23
N PRO A 50 15.62 28.81 11.07
CA PRO A 50 15.56 28.62 12.51
C PRO A 50 14.51 27.55 12.86
N CYS A 51 14.73 26.30 12.43
CA CYS A 51 13.84 25.19 12.74
C CYS A 51 14.62 23.94 13.16
N THR A 52 14.11 23.23 14.15
CA THR A 52 14.60 21.90 14.52
C THR A 52 13.69 20.85 13.93
N ILE A 53 14.21 20.05 13.00
CA ILE A 53 13.47 18.93 12.42
C ILE A 53 13.63 17.75 13.38
N ARG A 54 12.53 17.36 14.04
CA ARG A 54 12.48 16.06 14.72
C ARG A 54 12.06 15.00 13.71
N ARG A 55 12.93 14.02 13.48
CA ARG A 55 12.61 12.83 12.69
C ARG A 55 12.21 11.73 13.66
N TYR A 56 10.98 11.24 13.51
CA TYR A 56 10.66 9.92 14.05
C TYR A 56 11.43 8.93 13.18
N LEU A 57 12.43 8.26 13.77
CA LEU A 57 13.12 7.18 13.09
C LEU A 57 12.08 6.07 12.91
N ALA A 58 11.60 5.87 11.68
CA ALA A 58 10.75 4.74 11.37
C ALA A 58 11.49 3.46 11.76
N ASP A 59 10.83 2.59 12.52
CA ASP A 59 11.41 1.30 12.91
C ASP A 59 11.63 0.48 11.63
N PRO A 60 12.87 0.06 11.32
CA PRO A 60 13.17 -0.71 10.11
C PRO A 60 12.54 -2.10 10.12
N HIS A 61 11.99 -2.56 11.25
CA HIS A 61 11.33 -3.86 11.37
C HIS A 61 9.81 -3.75 11.52
N ALA A 62 9.24 -2.54 11.51
CA ALA A 62 7.81 -2.38 11.46
C ALA A 62 7.27 -2.71 10.07
N VAL A 63 6.15 -3.43 10.02
CA VAL A 63 5.46 -3.84 8.79
C VAL A 63 4.00 -3.39 8.83
N ASN A 64 3.55 -2.67 7.80
CA ASN A 64 2.13 -2.39 7.62
C ASN A 64 1.45 -3.48 6.81
N LEU A 65 0.32 -3.99 7.29
CA LEU A 65 -0.56 -4.84 6.51
C LEU A 65 -1.52 -3.99 5.66
N LEU A 66 -1.48 -4.18 4.35
CA LEU A 66 -2.48 -3.74 3.38
C LEU A 66 -3.28 -4.96 2.96
N TRP A 67 -4.55 -5.01 3.34
CA TRP A 67 -5.38 -6.19 3.17
C TRP A 67 -6.56 -5.90 2.24
N ASP A 68 -6.57 -6.60 1.10
CA ASP A 68 -7.70 -6.67 0.18
C ASP A 68 -8.64 -7.81 0.59
N ILE A 69 -9.72 -7.47 1.29
CA ILE A 69 -10.61 -8.46 1.90
C ILE A 69 -11.45 -9.25 0.88
N GLU A 70 -11.61 -8.75 -0.34
CA GLU A 70 -12.40 -9.43 -1.36
C GLU A 70 -11.61 -10.54 -2.04
N ASN A 71 -10.33 -10.26 -2.29
CA ASN A 71 -9.40 -11.12 -3.00
C ASN A 71 -8.54 -12.02 -2.10
N SER A 72 -8.58 -11.81 -0.78
CA SER A 72 -7.86 -12.62 0.21
C SER A 72 -8.76 -12.95 1.41
N ARG A 73 -9.80 -13.75 1.12
CA ARG A 73 -10.82 -14.16 2.10
C ARG A 73 -10.24 -15.11 3.15
N VAL A 74 -10.86 -15.08 4.33
CA VAL A 74 -10.55 -15.95 5.48
C VAL A 74 -11.83 -16.43 6.12
N GLU A 75 -11.73 -17.49 6.91
CA GLU A 75 -12.84 -17.98 7.72
C GLU A 75 -13.21 -16.96 8.81
N ARG A 76 -14.51 -16.94 9.17
CA ARG A 76 -15.06 -15.96 10.13
C ARG A 76 -14.35 -16.01 11.49
N ASN A 77 -14.10 -17.20 12.02
CA ASN A 77 -13.39 -17.42 13.27
C ASN A 77 -11.92 -17.01 13.24
N GLN A 78 -11.30 -16.89 12.07
CA GLN A 78 -9.88 -16.60 11.90
C GLN A 78 -9.58 -15.11 11.69
N THR A 79 -10.60 -14.28 11.48
CA THR A 79 -10.43 -12.88 11.04
C THR A 79 -9.51 -12.05 11.96
N LEU A 80 -9.62 -12.23 13.29
CA LEU A 80 -8.74 -11.54 14.25
C LEU A 80 -7.36 -12.21 14.35
N ALA A 81 -7.33 -13.55 14.27
CA ALA A 81 -6.09 -14.33 14.37
C ALA A 81 -5.14 -14.11 13.18
N VAL A 82 -5.63 -13.56 12.05
CA VAL A 82 -4.80 -13.23 10.88
C VAL A 82 -3.62 -12.37 11.27
N PHE A 83 -3.79 -11.37 12.14
CA PHE A 83 -2.70 -10.46 12.49
C PHE A 83 -1.60 -11.19 13.29
N ASP A 84 -1.98 -12.00 14.28
CA ASP A 84 -1.05 -12.82 15.05
C ASP A 84 -0.31 -13.82 14.15
N ASN A 85 -1.03 -14.47 13.22
CA ASN A 85 -0.48 -15.44 12.28
C ASN A 85 0.48 -14.78 11.28
N VAL A 86 0.13 -13.59 10.79
CA VAL A 86 0.95 -12.76 9.90
C VAL A 86 2.22 -12.32 10.62
N GLU A 87 2.10 -11.80 11.85
CA GLU A 87 3.25 -11.38 12.64
C GLU A 87 4.19 -12.56 12.91
N ALA A 88 3.65 -13.70 13.33
CA ALA A 88 4.45 -14.91 13.54
C ALA A 88 5.14 -15.39 12.26
N SER A 89 4.46 -15.32 11.11
CA SER A 89 5.03 -15.66 9.80
C SER A 89 6.16 -14.71 9.38
N LEU A 90 6.06 -13.41 9.70
CA LEU A 90 7.12 -12.43 9.47
C LEU A 90 8.31 -12.68 10.41
N GLN A 91 8.05 -13.08 11.66
CA GLN A 91 9.09 -13.41 12.63
C GLN A 91 9.91 -14.66 12.27
N LEU A 92 9.37 -15.56 11.42
CA LEU A 92 10.14 -16.67 10.84
C LEU A 92 11.23 -16.18 9.87
N LEU A 93 11.06 -15.01 9.24
CA LEU A 93 12.07 -14.41 8.37
C LEU A 93 13.16 -13.71 9.21
N ASP A 94 12.75 -12.85 10.14
CA ASP A 94 13.60 -12.22 11.14
C ASP A 94 12.75 -11.95 12.39
N ARG A 95 13.22 -12.40 13.55
CA ARG A 95 12.53 -12.26 14.85
C ARG A 95 12.22 -10.82 15.25
N ARG A 96 12.87 -9.85 14.60
CA ARG A 96 12.66 -8.43 14.88
C ARG A 96 11.43 -7.84 14.20
N TYR A 97 10.91 -8.47 13.15
CA TYR A 97 9.72 -7.98 12.46
C TYR A 97 8.52 -7.93 13.40
N ARG A 98 7.79 -6.82 13.35
CA ARG A 98 6.56 -6.57 14.11
C ARG A 98 5.55 -5.86 13.24
N LEU A 99 4.27 -6.09 13.50
CA LEU A 99 3.21 -5.33 12.86
C LEU A 99 3.19 -3.89 13.41
N SER A 100 3.03 -2.92 12.52
CA SER A 100 2.94 -1.49 12.86
C SER A 100 1.56 -1.13 13.43
N ASP A 101 1.45 -0.04 14.18
CA ASP A 101 0.17 0.47 14.72
C ASP A 101 -0.83 0.99 13.67
N THR A 102 -0.55 0.84 12.37
CA THR A 102 -1.47 1.26 11.30
C THR A 102 -1.60 0.18 10.24
N HIS A 103 -2.84 -0.23 9.98
CA HIS A 103 -3.16 -1.21 8.94
C HIS A 103 -4.25 -0.65 8.03
N LEU A 104 -4.30 -1.12 6.79
CA LEU A 104 -5.30 -0.67 5.81
C LEU A 104 -6.09 -1.87 5.32
N LEU A 105 -7.40 -1.86 5.54
CA LEU A 105 -8.32 -2.84 4.96
C LEU A 105 -9.17 -2.14 3.90
N VAL A 106 -9.23 -2.72 2.70
CA VAL A 106 -10.01 -2.20 1.58
C VAL A 106 -10.87 -3.31 1.01
N GLY A 107 -12.16 -3.03 0.81
CA GLY A 107 -13.13 -3.92 0.17
C GLY A 107 -14.53 -3.73 0.74
N ASN A 108 -15.47 -4.61 0.41
CA ASN A 108 -16.82 -4.58 0.97
C ASN A 108 -16.83 -4.95 2.46
N LEU A 109 -17.12 -3.97 3.33
CA LEU A 109 -17.12 -4.19 4.79
C LEU A 109 -18.32 -5.02 5.28
N ASN A 110 -19.35 -5.21 4.45
CA ASN A 110 -20.53 -6.01 4.76
C ASN A 110 -20.30 -7.52 4.58
N LEU A 111 -19.07 -7.95 4.26
CA LEU A 111 -18.75 -9.36 4.18
C LEU A 111 -19.02 -10.07 5.51
N PRO A 112 -19.55 -11.31 5.49
CA PRO A 112 -20.04 -12.00 6.68
C PRO A 112 -18.96 -12.30 7.71
N PHE A 113 -17.69 -12.28 7.32
CA PHE A 113 -16.54 -12.47 8.20
C PHE A 113 -15.95 -11.15 8.71
N ILE A 114 -16.24 -9.99 8.10
CA ILE A 114 -15.75 -8.67 8.57
C ILE A 114 -16.81 -7.93 9.38
N GLN A 115 -18.07 -7.99 8.94
CA GLN A 115 -19.19 -7.27 9.55
C GLN A 115 -19.24 -7.34 11.10
N PRO A 116 -19.11 -8.51 11.76
CA PRO A 116 -19.16 -8.57 13.22
C PRO A 116 -17.91 -8.02 13.92
N TYR A 117 -16.76 -7.97 13.25
CA TYR A 117 -15.47 -7.62 13.84
C TYR A 117 -15.00 -6.20 13.51
N GLN A 118 -15.76 -5.40 12.76
CA GLN A 118 -15.35 -4.06 12.33
C GLN A 118 -14.91 -3.16 13.50
N HIS A 119 -15.62 -3.19 14.63
CA HIS A 119 -15.27 -2.39 15.81
C HIS A 119 -13.93 -2.81 16.42
N GLN A 120 -13.66 -4.11 16.49
CA GLN A 120 -12.42 -4.66 17.04
C GLN A 120 -11.25 -4.38 16.09
N LEU A 121 -11.45 -4.55 14.78
CA LEU A 121 -10.44 -4.22 13.78
C LEU A 121 -10.05 -2.74 13.83
N ALA A 122 -11.02 -1.84 13.97
CA ALA A 122 -10.76 -0.41 14.01
C ALA A 122 -10.09 0.06 15.32
N ASN A 123 -10.52 -0.45 16.47
CA ASN A 123 -10.08 0.06 17.78
C ASN A 123 -8.92 -0.72 18.40
N GLU A 124 -8.88 -2.05 18.25
CA GLU A 124 -7.85 -2.89 18.85
C GLU A 124 -6.66 -3.04 17.89
N MET A 125 -6.95 -3.34 16.62
CA MET A 125 -5.93 -3.56 15.58
C MET A 125 -5.57 -2.28 14.80
N HIS A 126 -6.14 -1.14 15.19
CA HIS A 126 -5.89 0.17 14.57
C HIS A 126 -6.00 0.17 13.03
N CYS A 127 -6.94 -0.61 12.51
CA CYS A 127 -7.16 -0.74 11.07
C CYS A 127 -7.98 0.44 10.53
N ILE A 128 -7.48 1.04 9.47
CA ILE A 128 -8.23 1.97 8.63
C ILE A 128 -9.11 1.13 7.71
N LEU A 129 -10.40 1.02 8.06
CA LEU A 129 -11.40 0.33 7.25
C LEU A 129 -11.89 1.27 6.14
N VAL A 130 -11.83 0.82 4.89
CA VAL A 130 -12.33 1.58 3.74
C VAL A 130 -13.27 0.71 2.92
N ASP A 131 -14.55 1.10 2.93
CA ASP A 131 -15.56 0.43 2.13
C ASP A 131 -15.37 0.72 0.64
N ALA A 132 -15.29 -0.33 -0.15
CA ALA A 132 -15.21 -0.26 -1.60
C ALA A 132 -16.56 -0.69 -2.20
N PRO A 133 -17.38 0.24 -2.71
CA PRO A 133 -18.65 -0.12 -3.30
C PRO A 133 -18.46 -0.78 -4.67
N HIS A 134 -19.16 -1.89 -4.90
CA HIS A 134 -19.31 -2.41 -6.26
C HIS A 134 -20.08 -1.42 -7.12
N ARG A 135 -19.50 -0.99 -8.24
CA ARG A 135 -20.19 -0.13 -9.20
C ARG A 135 -20.98 -0.98 -10.18
N TYR A 136 -22.29 -1.01 -10.00
CA TYR A 136 -23.21 -1.54 -11.01
C TYR A 136 -23.30 -0.55 -12.19
N ARG A 137 -23.12 -1.04 -13.42
CA ARG A 137 -23.43 -0.28 -14.63
C ARG A 137 -24.94 -0.37 -14.89
N TYR A 138 -25.67 0.70 -14.59
CA TYR A 138 -27.10 0.76 -14.83
C TYR A 138 -27.42 1.00 -16.30
N CYS A 139 -28.45 0.32 -16.79
CA CYS A 139 -28.90 0.50 -18.16
C CYS A 139 -29.59 1.85 -18.35
N ALA A 140 -29.05 2.70 -19.23
CA ALA A 140 -29.62 4.02 -19.53
C ALA A 140 -30.84 3.97 -20.49
N ALA A 141 -31.17 2.79 -21.02
CA ALA A 141 -32.28 2.62 -21.96
C ALA A 141 -33.62 2.42 -21.22
N PRO A 142 -34.71 3.12 -21.60
CA PRO A 142 -35.98 3.16 -20.85
C PRO A 142 -36.82 1.88 -20.85
N ALA A 143 -36.29 0.74 -21.31
CA ALA A 143 -37.01 -0.55 -21.34
C ALA A 143 -36.06 -1.76 -21.16
N CYS A 144 -34.96 -1.57 -20.43
CA CYS A 144 -33.94 -2.60 -20.29
C CYS A 144 -34.39 -3.69 -19.31
N PRO A 145 -34.46 -4.97 -19.72
CA PRO A 145 -34.89 -6.06 -18.85
C PRO A 145 -33.88 -6.38 -17.75
N ASN A 146 -32.62 -5.97 -17.92
CA ASN A 146 -31.56 -6.12 -16.94
C ASN A 146 -31.21 -4.76 -16.32
N ILE A 147 -31.33 -4.66 -14.99
CA ILE A 147 -30.96 -3.46 -14.20
C ILE A 147 -29.45 -3.18 -14.35
N VAL A 148 -28.65 -4.22 -14.59
CA VAL A 148 -27.21 -4.16 -14.83
C VAL A 148 -26.93 -4.51 -16.29
N GLN A 149 -26.23 -3.64 -17.03
CA GLN A 149 -25.89 -3.91 -18.44
C GLN A 149 -24.79 -4.98 -18.56
N PRO A 150 -25.05 -6.12 -19.22
CA PRO A 150 -23.96 -6.97 -19.73
C PRO A 150 -23.28 -6.24 -20.91
N SER A 151 -21.95 -6.18 -20.91
CA SER A 151 -21.18 -5.63 -22.03
C SER A 151 -20.94 -6.72 -23.07
N SER A 152 -21.47 -6.54 -24.29
CA SER A 152 -21.16 -7.37 -25.46
C SER A 152 -19.89 -6.92 -26.20
N ASN A 153 -19.33 -5.77 -25.83
CA ASN A 153 -18.04 -5.35 -26.36
C ASN A 153 -16.94 -6.25 -25.76
N PRO A 154 -15.99 -6.74 -26.57
CA PRO A 154 -14.78 -7.33 -26.03
C PRO A 154 -14.10 -6.28 -25.15
N SER A 155 -13.70 -6.66 -23.93
CA SER A 155 -12.97 -5.77 -23.03
C SER A 155 -11.78 -5.19 -23.80
N LEU A 156 -11.74 -3.87 -23.98
CA LEU A 156 -10.53 -3.22 -24.43
C LEU A 156 -9.42 -3.59 -23.43
N PRO A 157 -8.15 -3.73 -23.84
CA PRO A 157 -7.06 -4.16 -22.94
C PRO A 157 -6.91 -3.34 -21.65
N PHE A 158 -7.57 -2.17 -21.58
CA PHE A 158 -7.53 -1.19 -20.50
C PHE A 158 -8.92 -0.89 -19.89
N GLU A 159 -10.00 -1.54 -20.34
CA GLU A 159 -11.34 -1.37 -19.76
C GLU A 159 -11.69 -2.57 -18.87
N ARG A 160 -11.65 -2.37 -17.55
CA ARG A 160 -11.95 -3.42 -16.54
C ARG A 160 -13.35 -3.24 -15.93
N PRO A 161 -14.07 -4.33 -15.61
CA PRO A 161 -15.22 -4.29 -14.72
C PRO A 161 -14.74 -3.73 -13.37
N TYR A 162 -15.32 -2.60 -12.93
CA TYR A 162 -14.69 -1.78 -11.88
C TYR A 162 -14.78 -2.42 -10.49
N ASP A 163 -13.75 -3.18 -10.12
CA ASP A 163 -13.30 -3.19 -8.75
C ASP A 163 -12.66 -1.83 -8.44
N VAL A 164 -13.25 -1.08 -7.50
CA VAL A 164 -12.76 0.24 -7.08
C VAL A 164 -11.69 0.09 -5.99
N ALA A 165 -11.56 -1.10 -5.38
CA ALA A 165 -10.65 -1.38 -4.28
C ALA A 165 -9.19 -1.06 -4.65
N GLU A 166 -8.72 -1.41 -5.85
CA GLU A 166 -7.34 -1.10 -6.26
C GLU A 166 -7.05 0.41 -6.24
N ARG A 167 -7.96 1.20 -6.83
CA ARG A 167 -7.81 2.67 -6.90
C ARG A 167 -7.94 3.32 -5.55
N ILE A 168 -8.88 2.84 -4.73
CA ILE A 168 -9.07 3.28 -3.36
C ILE A 168 -7.80 2.96 -2.56
N MET A 169 -7.29 1.74 -2.65
CA MET A 169 -6.07 1.33 -1.96
C MET A 169 -4.88 2.19 -2.39
N LEU A 170 -4.68 2.42 -3.70
CA LEU A 170 -3.62 3.30 -4.19
C LEU A 170 -3.76 4.73 -3.63
N GLN A 171 -4.98 5.27 -3.58
CA GLN A 171 -5.25 6.58 -3.00
C GLN A 171 -4.94 6.61 -1.50
N GLN A 172 -5.35 5.59 -0.75
CA GLN A 172 -5.12 5.49 0.69
C GLN A 172 -3.63 5.33 1.01
N VAL A 173 -2.93 4.47 0.26
CA VAL A 173 -1.48 4.30 0.40
C VAL A 173 -0.76 5.62 0.11
N LYS A 174 -1.14 6.35 -0.94
CA LYS A 174 -0.58 7.69 -1.21
C LYS A 174 -0.82 8.66 -0.05
N ARG A 175 -2.02 8.65 0.55
CA ARG A 175 -2.32 9.45 1.74
C ARG A 175 -1.41 9.08 2.91
N LEU A 176 -1.27 7.79 3.22
CA LEU A 176 -0.41 7.31 4.32
C LEU A 176 1.07 7.64 4.09
N VAL A 177 1.54 7.59 2.83
CA VAL A 177 2.89 8.02 2.46
C VAL A 177 3.10 9.53 2.69
N LEU A 178 2.10 10.36 2.38
CA LEU A 178 2.16 11.80 2.60
C LEU A 178 2.09 12.17 4.08
N GLU A 179 1.31 11.43 4.86
CA GLU A 179 1.18 11.59 6.32
C GLU A 179 2.36 11.00 7.11
N ASP A 180 3.31 10.32 6.45
CA ASP A 180 4.45 9.62 7.07
C ASP A 180 4.02 8.56 8.09
N ARG A 181 2.87 7.91 7.84
CA ARG A 181 2.30 6.86 8.70
C ARG A 181 2.63 5.45 8.24
N LEU A 182 3.21 5.31 7.05
CA LEU A 182 3.58 4.02 6.46
C LEU A 182 5.04 3.70 6.82
N ALA A 183 5.26 2.56 7.45
CA ALA A 183 6.57 1.97 7.72
C ALA A 183 7.30 1.63 6.43
N ASP A 184 8.61 1.39 6.53
CA ASP A 184 9.45 1.10 5.36
C ASP A 184 9.14 -0.26 4.73
N ASN A 185 8.57 -1.17 5.50
CA ASN A 185 8.11 -2.46 5.03
C ASN A 185 6.58 -2.50 4.95
N VAL A 186 6.08 -3.02 3.84
CA VAL A 186 4.64 -3.09 3.56
C VAL A 186 4.31 -4.49 3.09
N LEU A 187 3.35 -5.14 3.73
CA LEU A 187 2.81 -6.42 3.32
C LEU A 187 1.47 -6.22 2.62
N LEU A 188 1.40 -6.56 1.33
CA LEU A 188 0.19 -6.50 0.52
C LEU A 188 -0.42 -7.88 0.40
N ALA A 189 -1.57 -8.09 1.05
CA ALA A 189 -2.39 -9.28 0.92
C ALA A 189 -3.44 -9.07 -0.16
N SER A 190 -3.18 -9.59 -1.36
CA SER A 190 -4.14 -9.61 -2.47
C SER A 190 -3.71 -10.63 -3.52
N THR A 191 -4.69 -11.24 -4.19
CA THR A 191 -4.46 -12.14 -5.32
C THR A 191 -4.55 -11.47 -6.67
N ASP A 192 -5.02 -10.23 -6.70
CA ASP A 192 -5.26 -9.55 -7.96
C ASP A 192 -3.96 -8.95 -8.52
N SER A 193 -3.74 -9.19 -9.82
CA SER A 193 -2.65 -8.61 -10.60
C SER A 193 -2.72 -7.09 -10.74
N ASP A 194 -3.89 -6.52 -10.42
CA ASP A 194 -4.22 -5.14 -10.69
C ASP A 194 -3.37 -4.17 -9.84
N TYR A 195 -2.94 -4.58 -8.64
CA TYR A 195 -2.08 -3.79 -7.74
C TYR A 195 -0.63 -3.55 -8.21
N SER A 196 -0.27 -3.99 -9.41
CA SER A 196 1.07 -3.80 -10.00
C SER A 196 1.54 -2.33 -9.98
N SER A 197 0.61 -1.39 -10.17
CA SER A 197 0.88 0.05 -10.16
C SER A 197 1.32 0.55 -8.77
N THR A 198 0.59 0.12 -7.73
CA THR A 198 0.84 0.42 -6.32
C THR A 198 2.18 -0.15 -5.86
N VAL A 199 2.46 -1.42 -6.19
CA VAL A 199 3.72 -2.08 -5.82
C VAL A 199 4.93 -1.34 -6.42
N ARG A 200 4.89 -1.04 -7.73
CA ARG A 200 5.98 -0.28 -8.39
C ARG A 200 6.14 1.13 -7.82
N MET A 201 5.04 1.79 -7.47
CA MET A 201 5.08 3.11 -6.82
C MET A 201 5.79 3.04 -5.47
N LEU A 202 5.46 2.05 -4.63
CA LEU A 202 6.10 1.84 -3.33
C LEU A 202 7.59 1.51 -3.49
N GLN A 203 7.95 0.58 -4.38
CA GLN A 203 9.34 0.21 -4.65
C GLN A 203 10.18 1.40 -5.16
N ARG A 204 9.65 2.20 -6.10
CA ARG A 204 10.33 3.42 -6.59
C ARG A 204 10.58 4.46 -5.50
N ASN A 205 9.71 4.49 -4.50
CA ASN A 205 9.86 5.36 -3.34
C ASN A 205 10.78 4.76 -2.26
N GLY A 206 11.28 3.54 -2.45
CA GLY A 206 12.23 2.88 -1.53
C GLY A 206 11.57 2.17 -0.36
N TYR A 207 10.31 1.73 -0.51
CA TYR A 207 9.67 0.79 0.41
C TYR A 207 10.01 -0.66 0.02
N THR A 208 10.17 -1.52 1.02
CA THR A 208 10.20 -2.97 0.82
C THR A 208 8.77 -3.48 0.80
N VAL A 209 8.36 -4.09 -0.31
CA VAL A 209 7.00 -4.62 -0.46
C VAL A 209 7.05 -6.14 -0.38
N PHE A 210 6.32 -6.71 0.54
CA PHE A 210 6.03 -8.13 0.68
C PHE A 210 4.67 -8.42 0.03
N ILE A 211 4.56 -9.50 -0.73
CA ILE A 211 3.29 -9.88 -1.38
C ILE A 211 2.78 -11.17 -0.75
N ALA A 212 1.54 -11.18 -0.26
CA ALA A 212 0.86 -12.41 0.14
C ALA A 212 -0.33 -12.65 -0.79
N ALA A 213 -0.32 -13.79 -1.48
CA ALA A 213 -1.35 -14.12 -2.47
C ALA A 213 -1.77 -15.59 -2.32
N LEU A 214 -3.01 -15.91 -2.68
CA LEU A 214 -3.47 -17.30 -2.84
C LEU A 214 -2.67 -18.01 -3.93
N SER A 215 -2.67 -19.34 -3.88
CA SER A 215 -2.02 -20.21 -4.88
C SER A 215 -2.50 -20.00 -6.33
N THR A 216 -3.69 -19.43 -6.51
CA THR A 216 -4.31 -19.16 -7.82
C THR A 216 -3.88 -17.83 -8.46
N ALA A 217 -3.04 -17.04 -7.78
CA ALA A 217 -2.62 -15.74 -8.27
C ALA A 217 -1.72 -15.83 -9.52
N LYS A 218 -1.75 -14.77 -10.35
CA LYS A 218 -0.92 -14.72 -11.57
C LYS A 218 0.57 -14.68 -11.22
N VAL A 219 1.36 -15.56 -11.84
CA VAL A 219 2.82 -15.66 -11.65
C VAL A 219 3.54 -14.33 -11.83
N GLY A 220 3.11 -13.52 -12.82
CA GLY A 220 3.70 -12.21 -13.09
C GLY A 220 3.48 -11.17 -11.98
N TYR A 221 2.45 -11.34 -11.15
CA TYR A 221 2.18 -10.46 -9.99
C TYR A 221 3.03 -10.87 -8.79
N VAL A 222 3.10 -12.16 -8.50
CA VAL A 222 3.94 -12.72 -7.42
C VAL A 222 5.42 -12.38 -7.65
N GLY A 223 5.87 -12.46 -8.91
CA GLY A 223 7.25 -12.09 -9.30
C GLY A 223 7.57 -10.59 -9.24
N LEU A 224 6.64 -9.70 -8.87
CA LEU A 224 6.93 -8.27 -8.67
C LEU A 224 7.71 -7.99 -7.39
N SER A 225 7.66 -8.91 -6.41
CA SER A 225 8.43 -8.82 -5.18
C SER A 225 9.39 -10.00 -5.06
N ASN A 226 10.56 -9.73 -4.49
CA ASN A 226 11.52 -10.78 -4.12
C ASN A 226 11.03 -11.62 -2.93
N ASN A 227 10.03 -11.13 -2.19
CA ASN A 227 9.52 -11.78 -0.99
C ASN A 227 8.00 -11.97 -1.11
N SER A 228 7.60 -13.19 -1.45
CA SER A 228 6.19 -13.58 -1.62
C SER A 228 5.80 -14.75 -0.71
N TRP A 229 4.57 -14.71 -0.17
CA TRP A 229 3.99 -15.78 0.64
C TRP A 229 2.65 -16.26 0.09
N LEU A 230 2.30 -17.50 0.45
CA LEU A 230 0.97 -18.05 0.24
C LEU A 230 0.03 -17.56 1.34
N TRP A 231 -0.99 -16.79 0.97
CA TRP A 231 -1.98 -16.26 1.91
C TRP A 231 -2.70 -17.37 2.68
N ASP A 232 -3.01 -18.50 2.02
CA ASP A 232 -3.64 -19.67 2.64
C ASP A 232 -2.84 -20.22 3.84
N ARG A 233 -1.50 -20.12 3.77
CA ARG A 233 -0.61 -20.60 4.83
C ARG A 233 -0.30 -19.53 5.86
N MET A 234 -0.33 -18.26 5.46
CA MET A 234 -0.01 -17.12 6.32
C MET A 234 -1.20 -16.68 7.17
N SER A 235 -2.42 -16.90 6.70
CA SER A 235 -3.66 -16.58 7.41
C SER A 235 -4.02 -17.60 8.49
N VAL A 236 -3.45 -18.81 8.42
CA VAL A 236 -3.61 -19.90 9.39
C VAL A 236 -2.35 -20.01 10.26
N ALA A 237 -2.49 -20.61 11.44
CA ALA A 237 -1.40 -20.77 12.40
C ALA A 237 -0.10 -21.27 11.74
N PRO A 238 1.06 -20.65 12.04
CA PRO A 238 2.30 -20.91 11.34
C PRO A 238 2.76 -22.35 11.55
N THR A 239 2.80 -23.12 10.46
CA THR A 239 3.55 -24.38 10.40
C THR A 239 4.96 -24.11 9.83
N PRO A 240 5.98 -24.91 10.17
CA PRO A 240 7.37 -24.70 9.74
C PRO A 240 7.59 -24.67 8.21
N GLU A 241 6.62 -25.14 7.42
CA GLU A 241 6.67 -25.29 5.96
C GLU A 241 6.06 -24.08 5.19
N SER A 242 5.85 -22.96 5.87
CA SER A 242 5.10 -21.80 5.37
C SER A 242 5.87 -20.89 4.40
N LYS A 243 7.17 -21.13 4.19
CA LYS A 243 8.01 -20.34 3.27
C LYS A 243 8.10 -21.03 1.90
N LEU A 244 7.75 -20.32 0.83
CA LEU A 244 8.25 -20.64 -0.51
C LEU A 244 9.74 -20.28 -0.53
N THR A 245 10.61 -21.28 -0.43
CA THR A 245 11.84 -21.23 -1.22
C THR A 245 11.37 -21.48 -2.65
N LEU A 246 11.59 -20.55 -3.57
CA LEU A 246 11.47 -20.84 -5.00
C LEU A 246 12.57 -21.86 -5.35
N GLU A 247 12.37 -23.13 -4.99
CA GLU A 247 12.99 -24.22 -5.73
C GLU A 247 12.30 -24.22 -7.10
N TYR A 248 13.03 -23.68 -8.07
CA TYR A 248 12.86 -23.92 -9.48
C TYR A 248 12.91 -25.43 -9.74
N GLU A 249 11.80 -26.14 -9.57
CA GLU A 249 11.61 -27.40 -10.28
C GLU A 249 10.87 -27.12 -11.59
N THR A 250 11.69 -27.13 -12.65
CA THR A 250 11.32 -27.63 -13.99
C THR A 250 10.08 -27.03 -14.66
N CYS A 251 10.24 -25.81 -15.17
CA CYS A 251 9.82 -25.51 -16.54
C CYS A 251 11.07 -25.37 -17.43
N LYS A 252 11.80 -26.48 -17.55
CA LYS A 252 12.85 -26.71 -18.56
C LYS A 252 12.34 -27.72 -19.59
N GLU A 253 11.22 -27.41 -20.23
CA GLU A 253 10.76 -28.06 -21.47
C GLU A 253 9.99 -26.98 -22.24
N ALA A 254 10.23 -26.64 -23.50
CA ALA A 254 11.19 -27.08 -24.49
C ALA A 254 11.48 -25.85 -25.38
N ARG A 255 12.77 -25.50 -25.56
CA ARG A 255 13.17 -24.68 -26.70
C ARG A 255 13.23 -25.65 -27.88
N PRO A 256 12.46 -25.46 -28.97
CA PRO A 256 12.63 -26.32 -30.14
C PRO A 256 14.08 -26.18 -30.64
N PRO A 257 14.73 -27.27 -31.08
CA PRO A 257 16.06 -27.17 -31.64
C PRO A 257 16.00 -26.29 -32.89
N ASP A 258 16.93 -25.34 -32.98
CA ASP A 258 17.23 -24.61 -34.21
C ASP A 258 17.39 -25.63 -35.35
N GLN A 259 16.51 -25.53 -36.34
CA GLN A 259 16.68 -26.21 -37.62
C GLN A 259 17.71 -25.40 -38.41
N THR A 260 18.94 -25.92 -38.45
CA THR A 260 19.83 -25.76 -39.61
C THR A 260 19.31 -26.57 -40.79
#